data_AF-A0A0R2NGH6-F1
#
_entry.id   AF-A0A0R2NGH6-F1
#
_cell.length_a   1.000
_cell.length_b   1.000
_cell.length_c   1.000
_cell.angle_alpha   90.00
_cell.angle_beta   90.00
_cell.angle_gamma   90.00
#
_symmetry.space_group_name_H-M   'P 1'
#
loop_
_entity.id
_entity.type
_entity.pdbx_description
1 polymer ?
#
loop_
_entity_poly.entity_id
_entity_poly.type
_entity_poly.pdbx_seq_one_letter_code
_entity_poly.pdbx_strand_id
1 'polypeptide(L)'
;MLNSFVFECFFQQKENKMNILLTIKQEMGSFTSKELVLGNYILNQANTAVRQTIEQMSQESGVSNSTIVRFAKRFFPEGGFKEFKIALMLSLKDNDNNHLDLEKSDNLDDVVSKINARMVNSFQRSDGLNAIESFKEAIAYLEPTDEVLILGEDINYSSAVNLSQKINAMGKSSSLFQNVDTIGQELLHRSYENLVIIIITHNLDDKQRKLLRYAKENSISTIVICRNTIKVEYQPKLAVLKYAGDPNERTFDYSITEIVSQNYIIELLYYGLLFQNIKKSKLVVTKLRHEEKLFWRD
;
A
#
# COMPACT_ATOMS: atom_id res chain seq x y z
N MET A 1 18.41 -26.89 -5.25
CA MET A 1 19.48 -25.96 -4.85
C MET A 1 19.17 -24.49 -5.14
N LEU A 2 18.36 -24.14 -6.15
CA LEU A 2 17.97 -22.74 -6.44
C LEU A 2 17.10 -22.04 -5.37
N ASN A 3 16.42 -22.80 -4.49
CA ASN A 3 15.55 -22.19 -3.46
C ASN A 3 16.29 -21.63 -2.23
N SER A 4 17.52 -22.07 -1.93
CA SER A 4 18.22 -21.61 -0.72
C SER A 4 18.81 -20.20 -0.90
N PHE A 5 19.34 -19.92 -2.09
CA PHE A 5 20.00 -18.65 -2.40
C PHE A 5 19.00 -17.49 -2.53
N VAL A 6 17.83 -17.75 -3.11
CA VAL A 6 16.73 -16.77 -3.17
C VAL A 6 16.20 -16.48 -1.76
N PHE A 7 16.10 -17.50 -0.89
CA PHE A 7 15.67 -17.35 0.49
C PHE A 7 16.69 -16.60 1.37
N GLU A 8 17.99 -16.85 1.19
CA GLU A 8 19.06 -16.12 1.88
C GLU A 8 19.15 -14.66 1.45
N CYS A 9 18.97 -14.35 0.15
CA CYS A 9 18.83 -12.98 -0.33
C CYS A 9 17.57 -12.30 0.23
N PHE A 10 16.48 -13.04 0.44
CA PHE A 10 15.24 -12.54 1.03
C PHE A 10 15.39 -12.21 2.52
N PHE A 11 16.15 -13.02 3.26
CA PHE A 11 16.41 -12.81 4.69
C PHE A 11 17.42 -11.69 4.98
N GLN A 12 18.40 -11.48 4.11
CA GLN A 12 19.37 -10.38 4.27
C GLN A 12 18.78 -8.98 4.02
N GLN A 13 17.62 -8.86 3.35
CA GLN A 13 16.92 -7.57 3.22
C GLN A 13 16.21 -7.11 4.50
N LYS A 14 16.07 -7.99 5.50
CA LYS A 14 15.23 -7.77 6.69
C LYS A 14 15.90 -6.91 7.77
N GLU A 15 17.21 -6.72 7.70
CA GLU A 15 17.95 -5.88 8.64
C GLU A 15 18.19 -4.47 8.05
N ASN A 16 17.19 -3.61 8.28
CA ASN A 16 17.30 -2.14 8.31
C ASN A 16 17.72 -1.44 6.99
N LYS A 17 16.82 -1.40 5.99
CA LYS A 17 16.98 -0.57 4.79
C LYS A 17 16.51 0.86 5.02
N MET A 18 17.41 1.73 5.47
CA MET A 18 17.22 3.18 5.35
C MET A 18 17.37 3.59 3.86
N ASN A 19 16.32 4.17 3.26
CA ASN A 19 16.45 4.83 1.95
C ASN A 19 17.14 6.18 2.14
N ILE A 20 18.46 6.21 1.98
CA ILE A 20 19.29 7.39 2.27
C ILE A 20 18.96 8.57 1.35
N LEU A 21 18.51 8.35 0.12
CA LEU A 21 18.09 9.43 -0.79
C LEU A 21 16.86 10.16 -0.26
N LEU A 22 15.87 9.41 0.24
CA LEU A 22 14.68 9.99 0.86
C LEU A 22 15.04 10.73 2.15
N THR A 23 15.89 10.14 3.01
CA THR A 23 16.36 10.77 4.24
C THR A 23 17.09 12.08 3.97
N ILE A 24 18.00 12.11 2.98
CA ILE A 24 18.70 13.33 2.55
C ILE A 24 17.69 14.41 2.14
N LYS A 25 16.66 14.06 1.36
CA LYS A 25 15.61 14.98 0.92
C LYS A 25 14.80 15.56 2.08
N GLN A 26 14.47 14.74 3.07
CA GLN A 26 13.71 15.16 4.26
C GLN A 26 14.53 16.05 5.20
N GLU A 27 15.82 15.77 5.35
CA GLU A 27 16.70 16.54 6.24
C GLU A 27 17.28 17.82 5.63
N MET A 28 17.02 18.12 4.35
CA MET A 28 17.58 19.29 3.65
C MET A 28 17.41 20.60 4.43
N GLY A 29 16.28 20.80 5.11
CA GLY A 29 16.03 22.01 5.91
C GLY A 29 16.97 22.21 7.11
N SER A 30 17.76 21.20 7.47
CA SER A 30 18.69 21.19 8.61
C SER A 30 20.17 21.11 8.19
N PHE A 31 20.45 21.21 6.88
CA PHE A 31 21.81 21.14 6.35
C PHE A 31 22.48 22.52 6.36
N THR A 32 23.78 22.55 6.65
CA THR A 32 24.61 23.74 6.44
C THR A 32 24.73 24.06 4.94
N SER A 33 25.19 25.27 4.58
CA SER A 33 25.33 25.68 3.18
C SER A 33 26.16 24.69 2.33
N LYS A 34 27.21 24.09 2.90
CA LYS A 34 28.05 23.11 2.19
C LYS A 34 27.41 21.72 2.10
N GLU A 35 26.67 21.32 3.13
CA GLU A 35 25.91 20.06 3.11
C GLU A 35 24.72 20.14 2.16
N LEU A 36 24.09 21.32 2.02
CA LEU A 36 23.07 21.57 1.00
C LEU A 36 23.62 21.40 -0.41
N VAL A 37 24.81 21.93 -0.71
CA VAL A 37 25.46 21.74 -2.01
C VAL A 37 25.70 20.26 -2.28
N LEU A 38 26.27 19.54 -1.30
CA LEU A 38 26.54 18.11 -1.42
C LEU A 38 25.25 17.27 -1.52
N GLY A 39 24.24 17.56 -0.71
CA GLY A 39 22.95 16.89 -0.75
C GLY A 39 22.24 17.07 -2.08
N ASN A 40 22.22 18.29 -2.62
CA ASN A 40 21.67 18.57 -3.96
C ASN A 40 22.45 17.84 -5.06
N TYR A 41 23.79 17.84 -4.98
CA TYR A 41 24.63 17.09 -5.92
C TYR A 41 24.27 15.58 -5.91
N ILE A 42 24.20 14.98 -4.72
CA ILE A 42 23.88 13.56 -4.56
C ILE A 42 22.46 13.25 -5.04
N LEU A 43 21.47 14.10 -4.77
CA LEU A 43 20.09 13.88 -5.22
C LEU A 43 19.95 14.01 -6.74
N ASN A 44 20.64 14.97 -7.37
CA ASN A 44 20.54 15.20 -8.81
C ASN A 44 21.39 14.23 -9.64
N GLN A 45 22.49 13.71 -9.07
CA GLN A 45 23.45 12.85 -9.77
C GLN A 45 23.72 11.55 -9.01
N ALA A 46 22.70 10.98 -8.38
CA ALA A 46 22.84 9.82 -7.50
C ALA A 46 23.53 8.62 -8.18
N ASN A 47 23.19 8.35 -9.44
CA ASN A 47 23.80 7.31 -10.28
C ASN A 47 25.30 7.51 -10.54
N THR A 48 25.78 8.76 -10.56
CA THR A 48 27.20 9.08 -10.67
C THR A 48 27.85 9.02 -9.29
N ALA A 49 27.21 9.65 -8.30
CA ALA A 49 27.66 9.71 -6.91
C ALA A 49 27.92 8.32 -6.30
N VAL A 50 27.12 7.30 -6.64
CA VAL A 50 27.31 5.91 -6.17
C VAL A 50 28.54 5.21 -6.75
N ARG A 51 29.14 5.72 -7.83
CA ARG A 51 30.37 5.15 -8.43
C ARG A 51 31.64 5.92 -8.08
N GLN A 52 31.51 7.11 -7.51
CA GLN A 52 32.64 7.98 -7.21
C GLN A 52 33.40 7.64 -5.93
N THR A 53 34.69 7.93 -5.95
CA THR A 53 35.54 8.10 -4.76
C THR A 53 35.22 9.43 -4.06
N ILE A 54 35.73 9.63 -2.84
CA ILE A 54 35.57 10.90 -2.11
C ILE A 54 36.20 12.05 -2.90
N GLU A 55 37.36 11.80 -3.52
CA GLU A 55 38.10 12.77 -4.32
C GLU A 55 37.31 13.22 -5.56
N GLN A 56 36.73 12.27 -6.30
CA GLN A 56 35.90 12.57 -7.46
C GLN A 56 34.63 13.32 -7.07
N MET A 57 33.96 12.88 -6.00
CA MET A 57 32.77 13.57 -5.49
C MET A 57 33.10 14.98 -5.01
N SER A 58 34.29 15.19 -4.43
CA SER A 58 34.76 16.51 -4.02
C SER A 58 34.99 17.44 -5.22
N GLN A 59 35.64 16.94 -6.26
CA GLN A 59 35.89 17.70 -7.49
C GLN A 59 34.60 18.11 -8.17
N GLU A 60 33.63 17.19 -8.31
CA GLU A 60 32.38 17.48 -9.02
C GLU A 60 31.37 18.28 -8.20
N SER A 61 31.31 18.08 -6.87
CA SER A 61 30.39 18.84 -6.01
C SER A 61 30.95 20.20 -5.57
N GLY A 62 32.26 20.44 -5.73
CA GLY A 62 32.94 21.63 -5.22
C GLY A 62 33.08 21.69 -3.70
N VAL A 63 32.81 20.57 -3.00
CA VAL A 63 32.85 20.46 -1.53
C VAL A 63 34.08 19.67 -1.10
N SER A 64 34.77 20.06 -0.02
CA SER A 64 36.01 19.39 0.41
C SER A 64 35.79 17.93 0.85
N ASN A 65 36.80 17.07 0.68
CA ASN A 65 36.80 15.68 1.18
C ASN A 65 36.37 15.59 2.66
N SER A 66 36.88 16.48 3.51
CA SER A 66 36.54 16.52 4.95
C SER A 66 35.07 16.84 5.23
N THR A 67 34.40 17.56 4.33
CA THR A 67 32.97 17.86 4.44
C THR A 67 32.14 16.67 3.99
N ILE A 68 32.54 15.98 2.92
CA ILE A 68 31.90 14.74 2.46
C ILE A 68 31.97 13.64 3.54
N VAL A 69 33.13 13.48 4.19
CA VAL A 69 33.28 12.51 5.29
C VAL A 69 32.37 12.84 6.46
N ARG A 70 32.28 14.12 6.86
CA ARG A 70 31.37 14.55 7.94
C ARG A 70 29.90 14.36 7.57
N PHE A 71 29.53 14.68 6.33
CA PHE A 71 28.18 14.47 5.82
C PHE A 71 27.79 12.99 5.88
N ALA A 72 28.67 12.07 5.45
CA ALA A 72 28.43 10.64 5.55
C ALA A 72 28.31 10.17 7.02
N LYS A 73 29.16 10.67 7.91
CA LYS A 73 29.13 10.35 9.34
C LYS A 73 27.89 10.86 10.08
N ARG A 74 27.20 11.87 9.55
CA ARG A 74 25.92 12.32 10.09
C ARG A 74 24.88 11.21 10.07
N PHE A 75 24.84 10.43 8.99
CA PHE A 75 23.90 9.32 8.81
C PHE A 75 24.45 7.99 9.31
N PHE A 76 25.77 7.80 9.18
CA PHE A 76 26.48 6.57 9.56
C PHE A 76 27.68 6.92 10.45
N PRO A 77 27.48 7.21 11.75
CA PRO A 77 28.53 7.69 12.64
C PRO A 77 29.76 6.77 12.71
N GLU A 78 29.53 5.45 12.75
CA GLU A 78 30.57 4.42 12.88
C GLU A 78 31.16 4.01 11.51
N GLY A 79 30.34 3.82 10.47
CA GLY A 79 30.82 3.34 9.17
C GLY A 79 31.19 4.41 8.14
N GLY A 80 30.82 5.67 8.39
CA GLY A 80 31.18 6.82 7.56
C GLY A 80 30.87 6.66 6.08
N PHE A 81 31.79 7.08 5.21
CA PHE A 81 31.56 7.14 3.76
C PHE A 81 31.31 5.77 3.12
N LYS A 82 31.90 4.69 3.66
CA LYS A 82 31.74 3.35 3.09
C LYS A 82 30.31 2.84 3.27
N GLU A 83 29.76 2.94 4.48
CA GLU A 83 28.37 2.57 4.74
C GLU A 83 27.40 3.50 4.02
N PHE A 84 27.70 4.80 3.97
CA PHE A 84 26.92 5.76 3.19
C PHE A 84 26.82 5.35 1.71
N LYS A 85 27.92 4.90 1.09
CA LYS A 85 27.94 4.42 -0.31
C LYS A 85 27.13 3.13 -0.51
N ILE A 86 27.16 2.22 0.45
CA ILE A 86 26.33 1.01 0.44
C ILE A 86 24.86 1.39 0.54
N ALA A 87 24.50 2.27 1.47
CA ALA A 87 23.14 2.78 1.63
C ALA A 87 22.64 3.53 0.38
N LEU A 88 23.51 4.32 -0.26
CA LEU A 88 23.22 5.01 -1.52
C LEU A 88 22.96 4.03 -2.66
N MET A 89 23.75 2.96 -2.75
CA MET A 89 23.57 1.90 -3.74
C MET A 89 22.26 1.12 -3.53
N LEU A 90 21.93 0.79 -2.27
CA LEU A 90 20.66 0.14 -1.95
C LEU A 90 19.47 1.06 -2.24
N SER A 91 19.61 2.35 -1.94
CA SER A 91 18.58 3.35 -2.22
C SER A 91 18.38 3.58 -3.71
N LEU A 92 19.43 3.44 -4.53
CA LEU A 92 19.31 3.47 -5.99
C LEU A 92 18.66 2.22 -6.55
N LYS A 93 18.92 1.03 -5.99
CA LYS A 93 18.16 -0.17 -6.38
C LYS A 93 16.67 -0.04 -6.04
N ASP A 94 16.36 0.63 -4.93
CA ASP A 94 14.98 0.93 -4.55
C ASP A 94 14.40 2.14 -5.35
N ASN A 95 15.23 3.05 -5.88
CA ASN A 95 14.80 4.22 -6.68
C ASN A 95 14.79 4.01 -8.21
N ASP A 96 15.63 3.15 -8.79
CA ASP A 96 15.50 2.71 -10.19
C ASP A 96 14.18 1.96 -10.37
N ASN A 97 13.70 1.33 -9.30
CA ASN A 97 12.36 0.77 -9.17
C ASN A 97 11.25 1.82 -8.93
N ASN A 98 11.59 3.11 -8.69
CA ASN A 98 10.64 4.21 -8.48
C ASN A 98 10.63 5.26 -9.61
N HIS A 99 11.66 5.34 -10.46
CA HIS A 99 11.68 6.15 -11.69
C HIS A 99 10.94 5.42 -12.82
N LEU A 100 9.66 5.20 -12.59
CA LEU A 100 8.79 4.47 -13.51
C LEU A 100 8.05 5.43 -14.46
N ASP A 101 8.46 6.69 -14.48
CA ASP A 101 7.87 7.70 -15.35
C ASP A 101 8.19 7.38 -16.80
N LEU A 102 7.17 7.52 -17.63
CA LEU A 102 7.30 7.32 -19.06
C LEU A 102 8.07 8.50 -19.63
N GLU A 103 9.18 8.21 -20.31
CA GLU A 103 9.98 9.20 -21.01
C GLU A 103 9.58 9.23 -22.49
N LYS A 104 9.78 10.38 -23.14
CA LYS A 104 9.48 10.52 -24.59
C LYS A 104 10.30 9.57 -25.47
N SER A 105 11.41 9.06 -24.94
CA SER A 105 12.31 8.12 -25.60
C SER A 105 11.96 6.65 -25.36
N ASP A 106 11.02 6.34 -24.46
CA ASP A 106 10.65 4.96 -24.15
C ASP A 106 10.04 4.27 -25.38
N ASN A 107 10.49 3.04 -25.64
CA ASN A 107 9.79 2.14 -26.55
C ASN A 107 8.75 1.31 -25.79
N LEU A 108 7.94 0.51 -26.52
CA LEU A 108 6.86 -0.27 -25.91
C LEU A 108 7.37 -1.31 -24.88
N ASP A 109 8.54 -1.91 -25.10
CA ASP A 109 9.13 -2.88 -24.16
C ASP A 109 9.56 -2.20 -22.85
N ASP A 110 10.06 -0.97 -22.93
CA ASP A 110 10.37 -0.14 -21.75
C ASP A 110 9.09 0.18 -20.98
N VAL A 111 8.01 0.55 -21.67
CA VAL A 111 6.69 0.80 -21.05
C VAL A 111 6.19 -0.44 -20.31
N VAL A 112 6.21 -1.61 -20.95
CA VAL A 112 5.79 -2.88 -20.34
C VAL A 112 6.64 -3.19 -19.11
N SER A 113 7.96 -3.04 -19.21
CA SER A 113 8.89 -3.30 -18.12
C SER A 113 8.65 -2.36 -16.93
N LYS A 114 8.45 -1.06 -17.19
CA LYS A 114 8.13 -0.05 -16.17
C LYS A 114 6.78 -0.33 -15.51
N ILE A 115 5.73 -0.69 -16.26
CA ILE A 115 4.42 -1.02 -15.69
C ILE A 115 4.51 -2.29 -14.81
N ASN A 116 5.20 -3.32 -15.26
CA ASN A 116 5.39 -4.54 -14.48
C ASN A 116 6.11 -4.26 -13.16
N ALA A 117 7.20 -3.50 -13.20
CA ALA A 117 7.92 -3.08 -12.00
C ALA A 117 7.02 -2.26 -11.06
N ARG A 118 6.23 -1.32 -11.60
CA ARG A 118 5.21 -0.55 -10.84
C ARG A 118 4.28 -1.46 -10.04
N MET A 119 3.68 -2.44 -10.70
CA MET A 119 2.71 -3.35 -10.08
C MET A 119 3.35 -4.27 -9.04
N VAL A 120 4.52 -4.83 -9.33
CA VAL A 120 5.24 -5.69 -8.38
C VAL A 120 5.64 -4.90 -7.13
N ASN A 121 6.14 -3.68 -7.30
CA ASN A 121 6.52 -2.82 -6.19
C ASN A 121 5.31 -2.41 -5.34
N SER A 122 4.14 -2.17 -5.94
CA SER A 122 2.94 -1.78 -5.19
C SER A 122 2.42 -2.93 -4.31
N PHE A 123 2.47 -4.17 -4.83
CA PHE A 123 2.23 -5.38 -4.04
C PHE A 123 3.22 -5.49 -2.88
N GLN A 124 4.53 -5.45 -3.17
CA GLN A 124 5.58 -5.65 -2.16
C GLN A 124 5.56 -4.60 -1.06
N ARG A 125 5.22 -3.35 -1.39
CA ARG A 125 5.10 -2.27 -0.42
C ARG A 125 3.83 -2.36 0.42
N SER A 126 2.80 -3.02 -0.12
CA SER A 126 1.57 -3.30 0.63
C SER A 126 1.76 -4.49 1.57
N ASP A 127 2.63 -5.42 1.19
CA ASP A 127 3.02 -6.53 2.03
C ASP A 127 3.72 -6.04 3.31
N GLY A 128 3.37 -6.64 4.45
CA GLY A 128 3.90 -6.25 5.75
C GLY A 128 3.36 -4.94 6.35
N LEU A 129 2.47 -4.20 5.67
CA LEU A 129 1.84 -3.02 6.27
C LEU A 129 0.83 -3.34 7.37
N ASN A 130 0.28 -4.55 7.34
CA ASN A 130 -0.77 -4.99 8.24
C ASN A 130 -0.25 -6.10 9.13
N ALA A 131 -0.51 -5.98 10.44
CA ALA A 131 -0.38 -7.10 11.34
C ALA A 131 -1.45 -8.16 11.03
N ILE A 132 -1.15 -9.42 11.32
CA ILE A 132 -2.11 -10.52 11.17
C ILE A 132 -3.37 -10.25 12.02
N GLU A 133 -3.19 -9.60 13.17
CA GLU A 133 -4.24 -9.22 14.10
C GLU A 133 -5.28 -8.30 13.45
N SER A 134 -4.85 -7.35 12.60
CA SER A 134 -5.77 -6.46 11.87
C SER A 134 -6.67 -7.24 10.91
N PHE A 135 -6.12 -8.26 10.24
CA PHE A 135 -6.93 -9.16 9.41
C PHE A 135 -7.85 -10.03 10.25
N LYS A 136 -7.38 -10.61 11.37
CA LYS A 136 -8.22 -11.40 12.27
C LYS A 136 -9.41 -10.60 12.79
N GLU A 137 -9.19 -9.34 13.15
CA GLU A 137 -10.25 -8.44 13.60
C GLU A 137 -11.28 -8.18 12.50
N ALA A 138 -10.83 -7.82 11.29
CA ALA A 138 -11.71 -7.62 10.14
C ALA A 138 -12.52 -8.89 9.80
N ILE A 139 -11.89 -10.05 9.85
CA ILE A 139 -12.53 -11.35 9.60
C ILE A 139 -13.59 -11.64 10.69
N ALA A 140 -13.27 -11.40 11.96
CA ALA A 140 -14.20 -11.61 13.07
C ALA A 140 -15.45 -10.71 12.95
N TYR A 141 -15.32 -9.52 12.38
CA TYR A 141 -16.47 -8.67 12.09
C TYR A 141 -17.31 -9.20 10.94
N LEU A 142 -16.69 -9.74 9.89
CA LEU A 142 -17.38 -10.23 8.69
C LEU A 142 -17.99 -11.63 8.84
N GLU A 143 -17.49 -12.46 9.74
CA GLU A 143 -17.94 -13.84 9.91
C GLU A 143 -19.43 -13.97 10.28
N PRO A 144 -19.95 -13.28 11.32
CA PRO A 144 -21.37 -13.37 11.69
C PRO A 144 -22.29 -12.54 10.79
N THR A 145 -21.73 -11.71 9.90
CA THR A 145 -22.46 -10.75 9.07
C THR A 145 -23.33 -11.41 8.03
N ASP A 146 -24.57 -10.95 7.90
CA ASP A 146 -25.45 -11.34 6.79
C ASP A 146 -25.38 -10.30 5.66
N GLU A 147 -25.04 -9.06 5.99
CA GLU A 147 -25.02 -7.95 5.05
C GLU A 147 -23.81 -7.01 5.19
N VAL A 148 -23.21 -6.65 4.05
CA VAL A 148 -22.08 -5.73 3.97
C VAL A 148 -22.43 -4.52 3.10
N LEU A 149 -22.35 -3.31 3.65
CA LEU A 149 -22.42 -2.07 2.88
C LEU A 149 -21.00 -1.64 2.52
N ILE A 150 -20.70 -1.50 1.24
CA ILE A 150 -19.35 -1.19 0.76
C ILE A 150 -19.37 0.18 0.07
N LEU A 151 -18.65 1.14 0.66
CA LEU A 151 -18.39 2.45 0.09
C LEU A 151 -17.05 2.44 -0.63
N GLY A 152 -17.06 2.79 -1.91
CA GLY A 152 -15.86 3.07 -2.70
C GLY A 152 -16.15 4.18 -3.70
N GLU A 153 -15.45 5.29 -3.58
CA GLU A 153 -15.63 6.47 -4.44
C GLU A 153 -14.59 6.48 -5.56
N ASP A 154 -14.99 6.93 -6.76
CA ASP A 154 -14.16 7.01 -7.96
C ASP A 154 -13.44 5.67 -8.28
N ILE A 155 -12.12 5.70 -8.36
CA ILE A 155 -11.30 4.52 -8.69
C ILE A 155 -11.38 3.42 -7.62
N ASN A 156 -11.67 3.75 -6.36
CA ASN A 156 -11.89 2.78 -5.29
C ASN A 156 -13.15 1.92 -5.55
N TYR A 157 -14.10 2.42 -6.35
CA TYR A 157 -15.32 1.68 -6.66
C TYR A 157 -15.01 0.36 -7.39
N SER A 158 -13.96 0.32 -8.21
CA SER A 158 -13.54 -0.91 -8.89
C SER A 158 -13.15 -2.02 -7.91
N SER A 159 -12.36 -1.68 -6.88
CA SER A 159 -12.00 -2.57 -5.79
C SER A 159 -13.21 -2.93 -4.92
N ALA A 160 -14.15 -1.99 -4.71
CA ALA A 160 -15.41 -2.25 -4.02
C ALA A 160 -16.25 -3.31 -4.74
N VAL A 161 -16.38 -3.22 -6.07
CA VAL A 161 -17.08 -4.21 -6.91
C VAL A 161 -16.43 -5.60 -6.77
N ASN A 162 -15.09 -5.68 -6.84
CA ASN A 162 -14.37 -6.93 -6.63
C ASN A 162 -14.69 -7.54 -5.25
N LEU A 163 -14.61 -6.73 -4.19
CA LEU A 163 -14.94 -7.18 -2.84
C LEU A 163 -16.40 -7.63 -2.72
N SER A 164 -17.36 -6.89 -3.28
CA SER A 164 -18.78 -7.24 -3.28
C SER A 164 -19.03 -8.61 -3.93
N GLN A 165 -18.42 -8.88 -5.10
CA GLN A 165 -18.53 -10.19 -5.76
C GLN A 165 -18.00 -11.32 -4.88
N LYS A 166 -16.89 -11.10 -4.18
CA LYS A 166 -16.31 -12.08 -3.25
C LYS A 166 -17.18 -12.31 -2.00
N ILE A 167 -17.76 -11.25 -1.44
CA ILE A 167 -18.71 -11.33 -0.32
C ILE A 167 -19.95 -12.12 -0.74
N ASN A 168 -20.54 -11.80 -1.90
CA ASN A 168 -21.69 -12.50 -2.47
C ASN A 168 -21.39 -13.98 -2.73
N ALA A 169 -20.21 -14.29 -3.26
CA ALA A 169 -19.78 -15.67 -3.46
C ALA A 169 -19.62 -16.48 -2.16
N MET A 170 -19.52 -15.82 -1.00
CA MET A 170 -19.54 -16.48 0.32
C MET A 170 -20.96 -16.65 0.89
N GLY A 171 -21.99 -16.26 0.15
CA GLY A 171 -23.39 -16.36 0.55
C GLY A 171 -23.83 -15.24 1.50
N LYS A 172 -23.12 -14.10 1.52
CA LYS A 172 -23.47 -12.89 2.27
C LYS A 172 -23.99 -11.83 1.30
N SER A 173 -24.97 -11.03 1.71
CA SER A 173 -25.45 -9.92 0.90
C SER A 173 -24.44 -8.77 0.89
N SER A 174 -24.26 -8.10 -0.25
CA SER A 174 -23.52 -6.84 -0.29
C SER A 174 -24.20 -5.78 -1.14
N SER A 175 -24.12 -4.53 -0.67
CA SER A 175 -24.62 -3.34 -1.36
C SER A 175 -23.47 -2.37 -1.61
N LEU A 176 -23.39 -1.85 -2.83
CA LEU A 176 -22.32 -0.95 -3.27
C LEU A 176 -22.79 0.51 -3.27
N PHE A 177 -21.94 1.41 -2.77
CA PHE A 177 -22.21 2.84 -2.70
C PHE A 177 -21.03 3.64 -3.26
N GLN A 178 -21.34 4.67 -4.05
CA GLN A 178 -20.37 5.60 -4.64
C GLN A 178 -20.31 6.95 -3.94
N ASN A 179 -21.12 7.17 -2.90
CA ASN A 179 -21.07 8.39 -2.11
C ASN A 179 -21.56 8.12 -0.69
N VAL A 180 -21.09 8.94 0.26
CA VAL A 180 -21.43 8.84 1.68
C VAL A 180 -22.91 9.16 1.97
N ASP A 181 -23.53 10.03 1.17
CA ASP A 181 -24.89 10.51 1.43
C ASP A 181 -25.93 9.37 1.19
N THR A 182 -25.74 8.55 0.17
CA THR A 182 -26.60 7.41 -0.18
C THR A 182 -26.48 6.27 0.83
N ILE A 183 -25.27 5.92 1.28
CA ILE A 183 -25.13 4.93 2.37
C ILE A 183 -25.75 5.46 3.67
N GLY A 184 -25.66 6.76 3.94
CA GLY A 184 -26.32 7.40 5.07
C GLY A 184 -27.85 7.27 5.02
N GLN A 185 -28.46 7.48 3.85
CA GLN A 185 -29.90 7.26 3.65
C GLN A 185 -30.29 5.80 3.84
N GLU A 186 -29.47 4.89 3.32
CA GLU A 186 -29.72 3.45 3.44
C GLU A 186 -29.72 2.98 4.90
N LEU A 187 -28.80 3.50 5.71
CA LEU A 187 -28.70 3.16 7.13
C LEU A 187 -29.95 3.56 7.93
N LEU A 188 -30.74 4.55 7.48
CA LEU A 188 -31.99 4.94 8.15
C LEU A 188 -33.09 3.89 8.05
N HIS A 189 -32.96 2.94 7.12
CA HIS A 189 -34.00 1.95 6.81
C HIS A 189 -33.55 0.51 7.06
N ARG A 190 -32.35 0.31 7.61
CA ARG A 190 -31.76 -1.01 7.85
C ARG A 190 -31.67 -1.36 9.32
N SER A 191 -31.72 -2.67 9.59
CA SER A 191 -31.26 -3.19 10.88
C SER A 191 -29.74 -3.14 10.93
N TYR A 192 -29.20 -2.82 12.11
CA TYR A 192 -27.77 -2.86 12.36
C TYR A 192 -27.30 -4.24 12.83
N GLU A 193 -28.24 -5.15 13.12
CA GLU A 193 -27.92 -6.52 13.49
C GLU A 193 -27.20 -7.22 12.33
N ASN A 194 -26.04 -7.81 12.63
CA ASN A 194 -25.18 -8.49 11.65
C ASN A 194 -24.83 -7.65 10.41
N LEU A 195 -24.74 -6.31 10.55
CA LEU A 195 -24.34 -5.38 9.51
C LEU A 195 -22.86 -4.99 9.65
N VAL A 196 -22.13 -4.96 8.53
CA VAL A 196 -20.78 -4.39 8.46
C VAL A 196 -20.71 -3.30 7.39
N ILE A 197 -20.05 -2.19 7.71
CA ILE A 197 -19.69 -1.16 6.73
C ILE A 197 -18.22 -1.33 6.35
N ILE A 198 -17.93 -1.35 5.06
CA ILE A 198 -16.56 -1.33 4.53
C ILE A 198 -16.36 -0.02 3.76
N ILE A 199 -15.30 0.71 4.08
CA ILE A 199 -14.90 1.93 3.37
C ILE A 199 -13.55 1.67 2.70
N ILE A 200 -13.52 1.69 1.36
CA ILE A 200 -12.28 1.65 0.58
C ILE A 200 -11.99 3.07 0.11
N THR A 201 -10.87 3.64 0.56
CA THR A 201 -10.59 5.05 0.32
C THR A 201 -9.10 5.38 0.18
N HIS A 202 -8.77 6.36 -0.65
CA HIS A 202 -7.45 6.97 -0.72
C HIS A 202 -7.24 8.03 0.35
N ASN A 203 -8.32 8.74 0.69
CA ASN A 203 -8.34 9.87 1.60
C ASN A 203 -9.53 9.73 2.56
N LEU A 204 -9.26 9.72 3.87
CA LEU A 204 -10.36 9.69 4.83
C LEU A 204 -10.85 11.13 5.08
N ASP A 205 -11.78 11.58 4.25
CA ASP A 205 -12.34 12.93 4.23
C ASP A 205 -13.36 13.19 5.36
N ASP A 206 -13.88 14.41 5.43
CA ASP A 206 -14.82 14.80 6.49
C ASP A 206 -16.16 14.05 6.43
N LYS A 207 -16.66 13.71 5.23
CA LYS A 207 -17.91 12.97 5.08
C LYS A 207 -17.72 11.51 5.52
N GLN A 208 -16.67 10.86 5.07
CA GLN A 208 -16.32 9.50 5.48
C GLN A 208 -16.03 9.42 6.99
N ARG A 209 -15.40 10.45 7.58
CA ARG A 209 -15.25 10.55 9.05
C ARG A 209 -16.58 10.70 9.79
N LYS A 210 -17.55 11.42 9.23
CA LYS A 210 -18.92 11.47 9.78
C LYS A 210 -19.56 10.09 9.75
N LEU A 211 -19.41 9.34 8.66
CA LEU A 211 -19.90 7.96 8.56
C LEU A 211 -19.25 7.04 9.60
N LEU A 212 -17.94 7.13 9.82
CA LEU A 212 -17.27 6.37 10.89
C LEU A 212 -17.81 6.70 12.28
N ARG A 213 -18.01 7.99 12.58
CA ARG A 213 -18.60 8.41 13.86
C ARG A 213 -20.02 7.86 14.03
N TYR A 214 -20.83 7.94 12.99
CA TYR A 214 -22.18 7.39 12.99
C TYR A 214 -22.18 5.87 13.25
N ALA A 215 -21.31 5.12 12.57
CA ALA A 215 -21.17 3.69 12.77
C ALA A 215 -20.76 3.35 14.21
N LYS A 216 -19.81 4.10 14.78
CA LYS A 216 -19.40 3.97 16.18
C LYS A 216 -20.54 4.23 17.15
N GLU A 217 -21.27 5.32 16.99
CA GLU A 217 -22.40 5.70 17.86
C GLU A 217 -23.51 4.63 17.85
N ASN A 218 -23.71 3.97 16.72
CA ASN A 218 -24.68 2.91 16.54
C ASN A 218 -24.10 1.49 16.74
N SER A 219 -22.84 1.37 17.20
CA SER A 219 -22.15 0.09 17.41
C SER A 219 -22.13 -0.84 16.18
N ILE A 220 -22.07 -0.26 14.99
CA ILE A 220 -21.95 -0.97 13.71
C ILE A 220 -20.48 -1.31 13.46
N SER A 221 -20.20 -2.58 13.18
CA SER A 221 -18.85 -3.02 12.86
C SER A 221 -18.38 -2.41 11.54
N THR A 222 -17.17 -1.88 11.52
CA THR A 222 -16.65 -1.13 10.38
C THR A 222 -15.24 -1.60 10.01
N ILE A 223 -14.96 -1.68 8.72
CA ILE A 223 -13.64 -1.99 8.18
C ILE A 223 -13.22 -0.86 7.25
N VAL A 224 -12.06 -0.27 7.49
CA VAL A 224 -11.50 0.75 6.60
C VAL A 224 -10.28 0.19 5.88
N ILE A 225 -10.35 0.14 4.55
CA ILE A 225 -9.23 -0.20 3.67
C ILE A 225 -8.69 1.11 3.08
N CYS A 226 -7.53 1.58 3.54
CA CYS A 226 -7.01 2.88 3.14
C CYS A 226 -5.50 2.95 2.99
N ARG A 227 -4.99 4.04 2.37
CA ARG A 227 -3.54 4.25 2.24
C ARG A 227 -2.84 4.20 3.60
N ASN A 228 -1.63 3.69 3.61
CA ASN A 228 -0.76 3.62 4.78
C ASN A 228 -0.48 4.99 5.43
N THR A 229 -0.52 6.07 4.65
CA THR A 229 -0.34 7.45 5.12
C THR A 229 -1.54 8.00 5.88
N ILE A 230 -2.73 7.39 5.75
CA ILE A 230 -3.96 7.90 6.36
C ILE A 230 -3.99 7.55 7.85
N LYS A 231 -4.17 8.55 8.70
CA LYS A 231 -4.43 8.33 10.12
C LYS A 231 -5.90 8.06 10.35
N VAL A 232 -6.20 6.89 10.91
CA VAL A 232 -7.53 6.47 11.35
C VAL A 232 -7.47 6.34 12.86
N GLU A 233 -8.32 7.10 13.55
CA GLU A 233 -8.41 7.03 15.01
C GLU A 233 -9.06 5.72 15.42
N TYR A 234 -8.55 5.10 16.49
CA TYR A 234 -9.14 3.89 17.03
C TYR A 234 -10.58 4.14 17.50
N GLN A 235 -11.47 3.21 17.16
CA GLN A 235 -12.86 3.20 17.59
C GLN A 235 -13.26 1.75 17.94
N PRO A 236 -14.17 1.52 18.89
CA PRO A 236 -14.72 0.18 19.11
C PRO A 236 -15.34 -0.36 17.82
N LYS A 237 -15.15 -1.66 17.55
CA LYS A 237 -15.64 -2.35 16.35
C LYS A 237 -15.11 -1.79 15.02
N LEU A 238 -13.90 -1.21 15.02
CA LEU A 238 -13.27 -0.69 13.81
C LEU A 238 -11.97 -1.45 13.52
N ALA A 239 -11.95 -2.18 12.41
CA ALA A 239 -10.72 -2.75 11.86
C ALA A 239 -10.16 -1.83 10.77
N VAL A 240 -8.83 -1.70 10.71
CA VAL A 240 -8.15 -0.89 9.69
C VAL A 240 -7.15 -1.75 8.95
N LEU A 241 -7.29 -1.80 7.62
CA LEU A 241 -6.36 -2.46 6.72
C LEU A 241 -5.71 -1.42 5.82
N LYS A 242 -4.39 -1.49 5.70
CA LYS A 242 -3.54 -0.54 5.00
C LYS A 242 -3.04 -1.08 3.68
N TYR A 243 -3.01 -0.26 2.65
CA TYR A 243 -2.32 -0.56 1.40
C TYR A 243 -1.32 0.54 1.08
N ALA A 244 -0.28 0.22 0.30
CA ALA A 244 0.70 1.21 -0.11
C ALA A 244 0.10 2.12 -1.19
N GLY A 245 0.10 3.43 -0.92
CA GLY A 245 -0.18 4.43 -1.94
C GLY A 245 1.04 4.69 -2.84
N ASP A 246 0.81 5.27 -4.00
CA ASP A 246 1.89 5.72 -4.88
C ASP A 246 2.56 6.98 -4.30
N PRO A 247 3.87 6.95 -3.97
CA PRO A 247 4.58 8.07 -3.37
C PRO A 247 4.86 9.18 -4.38
N ASN A 248 4.72 8.88 -5.68
CA ASN A 248 4.97 9.80 -6.78
C ASN A 248 3.67 10.34 -7.39
N GLU A 249 2.51 9.97 -6.84
CA GLU A 249 1.22 10.43 -7.34
C GLU A 249 1.14 11.96 -7.27
N ARG A 250 1.18 12.60 -8.43
CA ARG A 250 0.59 13.93 -8.59
C ARG A 250 -0.92 13.74 -8.50
N THR A 251 -1.59 14.69 -7.86
CA THR A 251 -2.96 14.63 -7.29
C THR A 251 -4.12 14.15 -8.19
N PHE A 252 -3.85 13.70 -9.42
CA PHE A 252 -4.86 13.37 -10.44
C PHE A 252 -4.54 12.16 -11.34
N ASP A 253 -3.54 11.33 -11.02
CA ASP A 253 -3.38 10.06 -11.75
C ASP A 253 -4.24 8.96 -11.13
N TYR A 254 -5.11 8.36 -11.94
CA TYR A 254 -5.86 7.15 -11.64
C TYR A 254 -4.88 5.97 -11.52
N SER A 255 -4.16 5.89 -10.40
CA SER A 255 -3.03 4.98 -10.28
C SER A 255 -3.50 3.53 -10.18
N ILE A 256 -3.36 2.80 -11.28
CA ILE A 256 -3.58 1.36 -11.37
C ILE A 256 -2.83 0.59 -10.27
N THR A 257 -1.70 1.14 -9.81
CA THR A 257 -0.91 0.53 -8.74
C THR A 257 -1.66 0.50 -7.41
N GLU A 258 -2.52 1.48 -7.15
CA GLU A 258 -3.34 1.51 -5.94
C GLU A 258 -4.51 0.53 -6.01
N ILE A 259 -5.11 0.35 -7.19
CA ILE A 259 -6.10 -0.72 -7.41
C ILE A 259 -5.43 -2.09 -7.13
N VAL A 260 -4.21 -2.31 -7.63
CA VAL A 260 -3.45 -3.54 -7.36
C VAL A 260 -3.22 -3.71 -5.85
N SER A 261 -2.77 -2.66 -5.17
CA SER A 261 -2.53 -2.68 -3.72
C SER A 261 -3.81 -2.94 -2.92
N GLN A 262 -4.93 -2.32 -3.27
CA GLN A 262 -6.23 -2.54 -2.65
C GLN A 262 -6.72 -3.97 -2.86
N ASN A 263 -6.62 -4.47 -4.10
CA ASN A 263 -7.03 -5.82 -4.45
C ASN A 263 -6.16 -6.86 -3.74
N TYR A 264 -4.87 -6.62 -3.53
CA TYR A 264 -4.04 -7.49 -2.69
C TYR A 264 -4.60 -7.63 -1.27
N ILE A 265 -4.96 -6.52 -0.61
CA ILE A 265 -5.57 -6.54 0.72
C ILE A 265 -6.92 -7.26 0.70
N ILE A 266 -7.74 -7.04 -0.32
CA ILE A 266 -9.02 -7.72 -0.52
C ILE A 266 -8.82 -9.24 -0.68
N GLU A 267 -7.81 -9.68 -1.45
CA GLU A 267 -7.50 -11.11 -1.59
C GLU A 267 -7.09 -11.72 -0.25
N LEU A 268 -6.22 -11.06 0.52
CA LEU A 268 -5.84 -11.55 1.84
C LEU A 268 -7.03 -11.67 2.79
N LEU A 269 -7.91 -10.66 2.80
CA LEU A 269 -9.13 -10.67 3.61
C LEU A 269 -10.07 -11.82 3.18
N TYR A 270 -10.29 -11.96 1.88
CA TYR A 270 -11.16 -12.99 1.30
C TYR A 270 -10.65 -14.41 1.58
N TYR A 271 -9.37 -14.68 1.29
CA TYR A 271 -8.79 -15.99 1.58
C TYR A 271 -8.69 -16.27 3.08
N GLY A 272 -8.50 -15.23 3.91
CA GLY A 272 -8.61 -15.34 5.35
C GLY A 272 -10.00 -15.81 5.81
N LEU A 273 -11.07 -15.22 5.27
CA LEU A 273 -12.45 -15.66 5.51
C LEU A 273 -12.69 -17.10 5.05
N LEU A 274 -12.22 -17.44 3.85
CA LEU A 274 -12.35 -18.80 3.32
C LEU A 274 -11.62 -19.84 4.18
N PHE A 275 -10.45 -19.49 4.71
CA PHE A 275 -9.63 -20.38 5.53
C PHE A 275 -10.31 -20.72 6.86
N GLN A 276 -10.95 -19.75 7.52
CA GLN A 276 -11.71 -20.02 8.75
C GLN A 276 -12.93 -20.91 8.49
N ASN A 277 -13.49 -20.83 7.29
CA ASN A 277 -14.74 -21.48 6.91
C ASN A 277 -14.58 -22.58 5.84
N ILE A 278 -13.42 -23.27 5.74
CA ILE A 278 -13.09 -24.23 4.66
C ILE A 278 -14.20 -25.25 4.35
N LYS A 279 -14.90 -25.76 5.38
CA LYS A 279 -16.00 -26.71 5.18
C LYS A 279 -17.26 -26.04 4.61
N LYS A 280 -17.60 -24.85 5.12
CA LYS A 280 -18.78 -24.08 4.68
C LYS A 280 -18.56 -23.48 3.29
N SER A 281 -17.36 -22.99 3.01
CA SER A 281 -17.01 -22.37 1.72
C SER A 281 -17.06 -23.35 0.55
N LYS A 282 -16.55 -24.57 0.71
CA LYS A 282 -16.69 -25.64 -0.30
C LYS A 282 -18.15 -25.97 -0.61
N LEU A 283 -19.00 -25.95 0.42
CA LEU A 283 -20.44 -26.21 0.27
C LEU A 283 -21.13 -25.09 -0.50
N VAL A 284 -20.84 -23.82 -0.18
CA VAL A 284 -21.42 -22.64 -0.85
C VAL A 284 -21.03 -22.61 -2.32
N VAL A 285 -19.75 -22.80 -2.66
CA VAL A 285 -19.30 -22.81 -4.08
C VAL A 285 -19.94 -23.97 -4.86
N THR A 286 -20.11 -25.14 -4.23
CA THR A 286 -20.78 -26.28 -4.86
C THR A 286 -22.27 -26.01 -5.09
N LYS A 287 -22.93 -25.37 -4.10
CA LYS A 287 -24.35 -24.98 -4.19
C LYS A 287 -24.58 -23.93 -5.27
N LEU A 288 -23.76 -22.87 -5.30
CA LEU A 288 -23.85 -21.83 -6.34
C LEU A 288 -23.69 -22.42 -7.74
N ARG A 289 -22.69 -23.28 -7.96
CA ARG A 289 -22.50 -23.98 -9.25
C ARG A 289 -23.67 -24.89 -9.62
N HIS A 290 -24.35 -25.47 -8.63
CA HIS A 290 -25.54 -26.30 -8.86
C HIS A 290 -26.76 -25.44 -9.21
N GLU A 291 -26.98 -24.33 -8.50
CA GLU A 291 -28.08 -23.39 -8.74
C GLU A 291 -27.91 -22.64 -10.06
N GLU A 292 -26.69 -22.23 -10.43
CA GLU A 292 -26.41 -21.67 -11.77
C GLU A 292 -26.78 -22.68 -12.86
N LYS A 293 -26.40 -23.95 -12.72
CA LYS A 293 -26.78 -25.00 -13.67
C LYS A 293 -28.29 -25.23 -13.73
N LEU A 294 -29.02 -25.00 -12.64
CA LEU A 294 -30.49 -25.10 -12.63
C LEU A 294 -31.15 -23.88 -13.26
N PHE A 295 -30.61 -22.68 -13.00
CA PHE A 295 -31.13 -21.42 -13.54
C PHE A 295 -30.93 -21.30 -15.05
N TRP A 296 -29.81 -21.82 -15.57
CA TRP A 296 -29.48 -21.84 -16.99
C TRP A 296 -29.95 -23.12 -17.72
N ARG A 297 -30.78 -23.96 -17.10
CA ARG A 297 -31.45 -25.06 -17.81
C ARG A 297 -32.72 -24.52 -18.44
N ASP A 298 -32.80 -24.64 -19.76
CA ASP A 298 -34.02 -24.49 -20.56
C ASP A 298 -35.15 -25.42 -20.08
#